data_AF-A0A2I0TVJ7-F1
#
_entry.id   AF-A0A2I0TVJ7-F1
#
_cell.length_a   1.000
_cell.length_b   1.000
_cell.length_c   1.000
_cell.angle_alpha   90.00
_cell.angle_beta   90.00
_cell.angle_gamma   90.00
#
_symmetry.space_group_name_H-M   'P 1'
#
loop_
_entity.id
_entity.type
_entity.pdbx_description
1 polymer ?
#
loop_
_entity_poly.entity_id
_entity_poly.type
_entity_poly.pdbx_seq_one_letter_code
_entity_poly.pdbx_strand_id
1 'polypeptide(L)'
;MKFKKGEILHLERNEPIHQYRLGADLLESSSAERDLGVLMDNRMTMSQQCALVAKKANGILGCIKKSMASRLREVILPLYSALLEDYMLIQKCQHLVVVGFTTRLVICYSNSITALPLQGKEVLLLMKALNTLSTPEEKLAALCKKYADLLEESRNVQKQMKILQKKQAQVVKEKVHLQSEHGKAILARSKLESLCRELQRHNKTLKEDNMRQAREYEEKRKEGTAHFQITLNEIQAQLEQHDMHNAKLRQENIELGEKLKKLIEQYALREEVLTLCF
;
A
#
# COMPACT_ATOMS: atom_id res chain seq x y z
N MET A 1 22.52 -0.77 16.69
CA MET A 1 22.73 -2.23 16.67
C MET A 1 22.59 -2.72 15.25
N LYS A 2 23.65 -3.34 14.71
CA LYS A 2 23.66 -3.97 13.38
C LYS A 2 23.00 -5.34 13.53
N PHE A 3 21.92 -5.62 12.82
CA PHE A 3 21.33 -6.96 12.79
C PHE A 3 22.16 -7.84 11.84
N LYS A 4 22.66 -8.96 12.33
CA LYS A 4 23.27 -9.99 11.48
C LYS A 4 22.13 -10.74 10.80
N LYS A 5 22.18 -10.83 9.48
CA LYS A 5 21.16 -11.48 8.65
C LYS A 5 21.37 -13.00 8.77
N GLY A 6 20.69 -13.66 9.71
CA GLY A 6 20.84 -15.11 9.90
C GLY A 6 20.46 -15.65 11.29
N GLU A 7 19.41 -15.13 11.93
CA GLU A 7 18.97 -15.60 13.25
C GLU A 7 17.58 -16.24 13.15
N ILE A 8 17.36 -17.36 13.85
CA ILE A 8 16.08 -18.10 13.88
C ILE A 8 15.41 -17.95 15.25
N LEU A 9 14.08 -17.80 15.24
CA LEU A 9 13.22 -17.66 16.42
C LEU A 9 12.59 -19.00 16.80
N HIS A 10 12.70 -19.37 18.07
CA HIS A 10 11.96 -20.47 18.70
C HIS A 10 10.82 -19.88 19.54
N LEU A 11 9.57 -20.15 19.14
CA LEU A 11 8.37 -19.52 19.71
C LEU A 11 7.80 -20.28 20.94
N GLU A 12 8.30 -21.48 21.24
CA GLU A 12 7.74 -22.32 22.30
C GLU A 12 8.65 -22.43 23.51
N ARG A 13 8.05 -22.24 24.69
CA ARG A 13 8.75 -22.08 25.98
C ARG A 13 9.42 -23.37 26.50
N ASN A 14 9.32 -24.50 25.79
CA ASN A 14 9.75 -25.82 26.24
C ASN A 14 10.13 -26.81 25.10
N GLU A 15 10.35 -26.37 23.86
CA GLU A 15 10.89 -27.28 22.84
C GLU A 15 12.41 -27.38 22.90
N PRO A 16 13.01 -28.56 22.65
CA PRO A 16 14.46 -28.71 22.56
C PRO A 16 15.01 -27.83 21.43
N ILE A 17 16.05 -27.04 21.73
CA ILE A 17 16.68 -26.11 20.79
C ILE A 17 17.21 -26.89 19.59
N HIS A 18 16.48 -26.86 18.48
CA HIS A 18 16.95 -27.43 17.21
C HIS A 18 17.94 -26.48 16.55
N GLN A 19 19.08 -27.03 16.11
CA GLN A 19 20.10 -26.31 15.34
C GLN A 19 19.69 -26.26 13.86
N TYR A 20 19.59 -25.04 13.33
CA TYR A 20 19.25 -24.81 11.94
C TYR A 20 20.45 -24.26 11.17
N ARG A 21 20.64 -24.74 9.94
CA ARG A 21 21.76 -24.37 9.07
C ARG A 21 21.22 -23.78 7.77
N LEU A 22 21.78 -22.66 7.32
CA LEU A 22 21.47 -22.08 6.01
C LEU A 22 22.72 -22.18 5.14
N GLY A 23 22.77 -23.20 4.28
CA GLY A 23 23.98 -23.52 3.53
C GLY A 23 25.08 -24.12 4.43
N ALA A 24 26.29 -23.56 4.39
CA ALA A 24 27.41 -23.99 5.23
C ALA A 24 27.42 -23.34 6.63
N ASP A 25 26.63 -22.28 6.83
CA ASP A 25 26.67 -21.46 8.03
C ASP A 25 25.63 -21.91 9.07
N LEU A 26 26.07 -22.11 10.31
CA LEU A 26 25.20 -22.39 11.45
C LEU A 26 24.55 -21.09 11.93
N LEU A 27 23.22 -21.07 12.02
CA LEU A 27 22.48 -19.87 12.43
C LEU A 27 22.47 -19.76 13.95
N GLU A 28 22.89 -18.60 14.48
CA GLU A 28 22.83 -18.31 15.92
C GLU A 28 21.37 -18.09 16.35
N SER A 29 21.00 -18.63 17.51
CA SER A 29 19.68 -18.42 18.11
C SER A 29 19.60 -17.03 18.74
N SER A 30 18.53 -16.29 18.44
CA SER A 30 18.29 -14.95 19.00
C SER A 30 17.23 -14.98 20.09
N SER A 31 17.47 -14.25 21.19
CA SER A 31 16.54 -14.16 22.32
C SER A 31 15.64 -12.92 22.27
N ALA A 32 15.66 -12.17 21.17
CA ALA A 32 14.90 -10.93 21.03
C ALA A 32 14.18 -10.86 19.67
N GLU A 33 12.85 -10.80 19.70
CA GLU A 33 12.00 -10.67 18.51
C GLU A 33 11.75 -9.19 18.16
N ARG A 34 11.62 -8.87 16.88
CA ARG A 34 11.24 -7.52 16.43
C ARG A 34 10.04 -7.54 15.51
N ASP A 35 8.83 -7.48 16.06
CA ASP A 35 7.60 -7.29 15.30
C ASP A 35 7.05 -5.86 15.44
N LEU A 36 6.50 -5.31 14.36
CA LEU A 36 5.98 -3.93 14.27
C LEU A 36 6.96 -2.83 14.79
N GLY A 37 8.26 -3.15 14.81
CA GLY A 37 9.33 -2.28 15.33
C GLY A 37 9.46 -2.23 16.85
N VAL A 38 8.79 -3.12 17.60
CA VAL A 38 8.97 -3.34 19.04
C VAL A 38 9.95 -4.49 19.23
N LEU A 39 10.97 -4.31 20.09
CA LEU A 39 11.89 -5.39 20.46
C LEU A 39 11.34 -6.12 21.69
N MET A 40 11.18 -7.43 21.61
CA MET A 40 10.64 -8.28 22.67
C MET A 40 11.73 -9.26 23.11
N ASP A 41 12.32 -9.04 24.28
CA ASP A 41 13.33 -9.95 24.88
C ASP A 41 12.61 -11.12 25.58
N ASN A 42 13.13 -12.33 25.44
CA ASN A 42 12.67 -13.56 26.11
C ASN A 42 12.74 -13.46 27.66
N ARG A 43 13.48 -12.48 28.19
CA ARG A 43 13.51 -12.17 29.64
C ARG A 43 12.32 -11.35 30.13
N MET A 44 11.48 -10.82 29.23
CA MET A 44 10.29 -10.06 29.61
C MET A 44 9.13 -10.99 29.98
N THR A 45 8.32 -10.58 30.96
CA THR A 45 7.08 -11.31 31.26
C THR A 45 6.03 -11.07 30.18
N MET A 46 5.11 -12.02 29.98
CA MET A 46 4.03 -11.90 28.99
C MET A 46 3.22 -10.61 29.14
N SER A 47 3.01 -10.12 30.38
CA SER A 47 2.30 -8.86 30.61
C SER A 47 3.07 -7.64 30.12
N GLN A 48 4.39 -7.63 30.30
CA GLN A 48 5.25 -6.54 29.82
C GLN A 48 5.34 -6.54 28.29
N GLN A 49 5.41 -7.71 27.69
CA GLN A 49 5.36 -7.89 26.23
C GLN A 49 4.04 -7.36 25.65
N CYS A 50 2.90 -7.76 26.23
CA CYS A 50 1.58 -7.26 25.83
C CYS A 50 1.47 -5.72 25.97
N ALA A 51 2.01 -5.16 27.05
CA ALA A 51 1.99 -3.71 27.27
C ALA A 51 2.78 -2.93 26.22
N LEU A 52 3.96 -3.42 25.81
CA LEU A 52 4.77 -2.79 24.76
C LEU A 52 4.10 -2.83 23.39
N VAL A 53 3.56 -3.99 23.02
CA VAL A 53 2.82 -4.16 21.76
C VAL A 53 1.59 -3.27 21.72
N ALA A 54 0.79 -3.25 22.79
CA ALA A 54 -0.38 -2.39 22.90
C ALA A 54 -0.01 -0.90 22.79
N LYS A 55 1.07 -0.46 23.44
CA LYS A 55 1.56 0.92 23.36
C LYS A 55 1.94 1.32 21.94
N LYS A 56 2.62 0.44 21.20
CA LYS A 56 2.99 0.68 19.80
C LYS A 56 1.76 0.72 18.88
N ALA A 57 0.86 -0.25 19.03
CA ALA A 57 -0.39 -0.32 18.27
C ALA A 57 -1.24 0.95 18.47
N ASN A 58 -1.36 1.42 19.72
CA ASN A 58 -2.05 2.67 20.05
C ASN A 58 -1.39 3.90 19.41
N GLY A 59 -0.07 3.94 19.33
CA GLY A 59 0.66 4.98 18.60
C GLY A 59 0.34 5.00 17.11
N ILE A 60 0.35 3.84 16.45
CA ILE A 60 0.00 3.69 15.03
C ILE A 60 -1.46 4.12 14.79
N LEU A 61 -2.38 3.65 15.62
CA LEU A 61 -3.79 4.02 15.56
C LEU A 61 -3.98 5.54 15.72
N GLY A 62 -3.22 6.17 16.61
CA GLY A 62 -3.21 7.63 16.78
C GLY A 62 -2.74 8.38 15.53
N CYS A 63 -1.68 7.90 14.88
CA CYS A 63 -1.19 8.47 13.61
C CYS A 63 -2.24 8.35 12.49
N ILE A 64 -2.91 7.20 12.37
CA ILE A 64 -3.98 6.99 11.40
C ILE A 64 -5.14 7.97 11.67
N LYS A 65 -5.59 8.10 12.92
CA LYS A 65 -6.64 9.05 13.31
C LYS A 65 -6.28 10.49 12.95
N LYS A 66 -5.05 10.93 13.21
CA LYS A 66 -4.56 12.27 12.83
C LYS A 66 -4.54 12.47 11.31
N SER A 67 -4.06 11.49 10.55
CA SER A 67 -4.04 11.54 9.08
C SER A 67 -5.45 11.57 8.48
N MET A 68 -6.40 10.82 9.06
CA MET A 68 -7.80 10.86 8.65
C MET A 68 -8.43 12.21 8.99
N ALA A 69 -8.17 12.76 10.17
CA ALA A 69 -8.67 14.09 10.57
C ALA A 69 -8.10 15.21 9.69
N SER A 70 -6.81 15.16 9.32
CA SER A 70 -6.22 16.15 8.42
C SER A 70 -6.80 16.04 7.01
N ARG A 71 -6.91 14.83 6.44
CA ARG A 71 -7.57 14.61 5.14
C ARG A 71 -9.04 15.05 5.14
N LEU A 72 -9.75 14.83 6.23
CA LEU A 72 -11.13 15.29 6.37
C LEU A 72 -11.21 16.82 6.38
N ARG A 73 -10.28 17.50 7.04
CA ARG A 73 -10.22 18.98 7.08
C ARG A 73 -9.69 19.62 5.79
N GLU A 74 -8.73 19.00 5.12
CA GLU A 74 -8.03 19.57 3.96
C GLU A 74 -8.67 19.19 2.63
N VAL A 75 -9.35 18.04 2.56
CA VAL A 75 -9.90 17.51 1.30
C VAL A 75 -11.41 17.40 1.36
N ILE A 76 -11.96 16.68 2.35
CA ILE A 76 -13.41 16.41 2.39
C ILE A 76 -14.21 17.68 2.68
N LEU A 77 -13.84 18.46 3.71
CA LEU A 77 -14.56 19.69 4.08
C LEU A 77 -14.54 20.74 2.95
N PRO A 78 -13.40 21.06 2.30
CA PRO A 78 -13.38 21.99 1.18
C PRO A 78 -14.16 21.50 -0.03
N LEU A 79 -14.13 20.19 -0.34
CA LEU A 79 -14.94 19.62 -1.40
C LEU A 79 -16.44 19.70 -1.08
N TYR A 80 -16.84 19.41 0.16
CA TYR A 80 -18.23 19.50 0.57
C TYR A 80 -18.73 20.96 0.59
N SER A 81 -17.90 21.90 1.05
CA SER A 81 -18.18 23.34 0.96
C SER A 81 -18.27 23.82 -0.49
N ALA A 82 -17.35 23.41 -1.37
CA ALA A 82 -17.39 23.77 -2.78
C ALA A 82 -18.61 23.18 -3.50
N LEU A 83 -18.99 21.94 -3.19
CA LEU A 83 -20.19 21.30 -3.74
C LEU A 83 -21.48 21.96 -3.22
N LEU A 84 -21.52 22.39 -1.96
CA LEU A 84 -22.65 23.16 -1.42
C LEU A 84 -22.69 24.57 -2.01
N GLU A 85 -21.54 25.21 -2.22
CA GLU A 85 -21.45 26.49 -2.91
C GLU A 85 -21.90 26.36 -4.36
N ASP A 86 -21.47 25.32 -5.08
CA ASP A 86 -21.90 25.00 -6.45
C ASP A 86 -23.39 24.63 -6.50
N TYR A 87 -23.92 23.89 -5.54
CA TYR A 87 -25.34 23.57 -5.45
C TYR A 87 -26.17 24.83 -5.19
N MET A 88 -25.72 25.70 -4.29
CA MET A 88 -26.33 27.01 -4.03
C MET A 88 -26.18 27.96 -5.23
N LEU A 89 -25.09 27.85 -6.01
CA LEU A 89 -24.87 28.56 -7.28
C LEU A 89 -25.77 28.02 -8.39
N ILE A 90 -25.98 26.70 -8.50
CA ILE A 90 -26.88 26.08 -9.48
C ILE A 90 -28.32 26.44 -9.15
N GLN A 91 -28.71 26.40 -7.87
CA GLN A 91 -30.02 26.84 -7.43
C GLN A 91 -30.19 28.36 -7.61
N LYS A 92 -29.15 29.16 -7.32
CA LYS A 92 -29.11 30.59 -7.68
C LYS A 92 -29.12 30.82 -9.17
N CYS A 93 -28.55 29.96 -10.02
CA CYS A 93 -28.55 30.07 -11.48
C CYS A 93 -29.90 29.67 -12.06
N GLN A 94 -30.59 28.68 -11.52
CA GLN A 94 -31.99 28.41 -11.86
C GLN A 94 -32.89 29.57 -11.42
N HIS A 95 -32.66 30.14 -10.23
CA HIS A 95 -33.30 31.39 -9.82
C HIS A 95 -32.85 32.57 -10.70
N LEU A 96 -31.59 32.71 -11.13
CA LEU A 96 -31.07 33.81 -11.97
C LEU A 96 -31.47 33.65 -13.43
N VAL A 97 -31.84 32.47 -13.91
CA VAL A 97 -32.38 32.29 -15.27
C VAL A 97 -33.86 32.68 -15.28
N VAL A 98 -34.64 32.27 -14.27
CA VAL A 98 -36.05 32.66 -14.10
C VAL A 98 -36.18 34.14 -13.71
N VAL A 99 -35.36 34.59 -12.76
CA VAL A 99 -35.22 35.99 -12.36
C VAL A 99 -34.50 36.77 -13.44
N GLY A 100 -33.56 36.23 -14.22
CA GLY A 100 -32.82 36.96 -15.28
C GLY A 100 -33.65 37.27 -16.53
N PHE A 101 -34.64 36.43 -16.86
CA PHE A 101 -35.63 36.77 -17.88
C PHE A 101 -36.60 37.86 -17.40
N THR A 102 -37.03 37.83 -16.14
CA THR A 102 -37.91 38.86 -15.57
C THR A 102 -37.15 40.13 -15.16
N THR A 103 -35.90 40.02 -14.73
CA THR A 103 -35.00 41.13 -14.38
C THR A 103 -34.24 41.68 -15.55
N ARG A 104 -34.05 41.04 -16.70
CA ARG A 104 -33.65 41.83 -17.89
C ARG A 104 -34.76 42.79 -18.32
N LEU A 105 -36.02 42.35 -18.22
CA LEU A 105 -37.18 43.21 -18.44
C LEU A 105 -37.31 44.29 -17.36
N VAL A 106 -37.14 43.91 -16.08
CA VAL A 106 -37.29 44.81 -14.94
C VAL A 106 -36.05 45.68 -14.70
N ILE A 107 -34.81 45.25 -14.93
CA ILE A 107 -33.56 46.04 -14.79
C ILE A 107 -33.43 47.06 -15.93
N CYS A 108 -33.88 46.78 -17.15
CA CYS A 108 -34.03 47.83 -18.17
C CYS A 108 -35.04 48.90 -17.73
N TYR A 109 -36.09 48.54 -16.97
CA TYR A 109 -37.06 49.48 -16.41
C TYR A 109 -36.65 50.07 -15.03
N SER A 110 -35.78 49.41 -14.27
CA SER A 110 -35.45 49.70 -12.87
C SER A 110 -34.08 50.32 -12.71
N ASN A 111 -33.08 50.05 -13.56
CA ASN A 111 -31.82 50.80 -13.52
C ASN A 111 -32.01 52.28 -13.88
N SER A 112 -33.13 52.61 -14.53
CA SER A 112 -33.60 53.99 -14.70
C SER A 112 -34.22 54.59 -13.43
N ILE A 113 -34.63 53.77 -12.45
CA ILE A 113 -35.45 54.17 -11.29
C ILE A 113 -34.74 53.96 -9.92
N THR A 114 -33.87 52.95 -9.76
CA THR A 114 -33.23 52.58 -8.47
C THR A 114 -31.84 53.19 -8.22
N ALA A 115 -31.28 53.97 -9.16
CA ALA A 115 -30.10 54.80 -8.90
C ALA A 115 -30.45 56.11 -8.16
N LEU A 116 -31.73 56.51 -8.12
CA LEU A 116 -32.20 57.77 -7.51
C LEU A 116 -32.18 57.85 -5.96
N PRO A 117 -32.41 56.79 -5.14
CA PRO A 117 -32.67 57.00 -3.71
C PRO A 117 -31.41 57.26 -2.86
N LEU A 118 -30.23 56.80 -3.29
CA LEU A 118 -28.95 57.07 -2.60
C LEU A 118 -28.47 58.51 -2.84
N GLN A 119 -28.70 59.03 -4.06
CA GLN A 119 -28.37 60.40 -4.43
C GLN A 119 -29.19 61.42 -3.63
N GLY A 120 -30.42 61.07 -3.24
CA GLY A 120 -31.31 61.95 -2.46
C GLY A 120 -30.80 62.32 -1.06
N LYS A 121 -30.13 61.41 -0.33
CA LYS A 121 -29.59 61.71 1.02
C LYS A 121 -28.38 62.64 0.96
N GLU A 122 -27.48 62.42 0.01
CA GLU A 122 -26.34 63.30 -0.22
C GLU A 122 -26.77 64.67 -0.70
N VAL A 123 -27.72 64.75 -1.63
CA VAL A 123 -28.28 66.01 -2.13
C VAL A 123 -28.96 66.79 -0.99
N LEU A 124 -29.68 66.13 -0.07
CA LEU A 124 -30.29 66.77 1.09
C LEU A 124 -29.24 67.35 2.07
N LEU A 125 -28.15 66.62 2.33
CA LEU A 125 -27.04 67.11 3.16
C LEU A 125 -26.30 68.28 2.51
N LEU A 126 -26.11 68.22 1.19
CA LEU A 126 -25.50 69.27 0.38
C LEU A 126 -26.37 70.54 0.39
N MET A 127 -27.68 70.39 0.24
CA MET A 127 -28.64 71.49 0.30
C MET A 127 -28.70 72.15 1.69
N LYS A 128 -28.63 71.35 2.78
CA LYS A 128 -28.50 71.89 4.15
C LYS A 128 -27.19 72.66 4.36
N ALA A 129 -26.06 72.16 3.84
CA ALA A 129 -24.76 72.84 3.93
C ALA A 129 -24.66 74.10 3.06
N LEU A 130 -25.39 74.17 1.94
CA LEU A 130 -25.48 75.39 1.13
C LEU A 130 -26.34 76.46 1.80
N ASN A 131 -27.35 76.07 2.58
CA ASN A 131 -28.23 77.01 3.28
C ASN A 131 -27.56 77.72 4.46
N THR A 132 -26.41 77.24 4.97
CA THR A 132 -25.62 77.92 6.00
C THR A 132 -24.73 79.03 5.45
N LEU A 133 -24.59 79.14 4.13
CA LEU A 133 -23.84 80.20 3.46
C LEU A 133 -24.76 81.40 3.21
N SER A 134 -24.28 82.59 3.51
CA SER A 134 -25.08 83.83 3.51
C SER A 134 -25.18 84.48 2.13
N THR A 135 -24.19 84.30 1.26
CA THR A 135 -24.16 84.92 -0.07
C THR A 135 -24.36 83.89 -1.19
N PRO A 136 -25.03 84.25 -2.29
CA PRO A 136 -25.21 83.37 -3.44
C PRO A 136 -23.87 83.00 -4.11
N GLU A 137 -22.89 83.90 -4.10
CA GLU A 137 -21.54 83.64 -4.60
C GLU A 137 -20.82 82.52 -3.81
N GLU A 138 -20.93 82.50 -2.47
CA GLU A 138 -20.35 81.44 -1.63
C GLU A 138 -20.98 80.08 -1.91
N LYS A 139 -22.31 80.03 -2.09
CA LYS A 139 -23.05 78.79 -2.43
C LYS A 139 -22.60 78.23 -3.78
N LEU A 140 -22.45 79.12 -4.77
CA LEU A 140 -21.99 78.74 -6.10
C LEU A 140 -20.55 78.22 -6.05
N ALA A 141 -19.65 78.90 -5.33
CA ALA A 141 -18.26 78.47 -5.16
C ALA A 141 -18.16 77.10 -4.48
N ALA A 142 -18.95 76.85 -3.43
CA ALA A 142 -19.00 75.57 -2.73
C ALA A 142 -19.54 74.43 -3.61
N LEU A 143 -20.57 74.68 -4.41
CA LEU A 143 -21.10 73.74 -5.40
C LEU A 143 -20.08 73.40 -6.48
N CYS A 144 -19.42 74.41 -7.03
CA CYS A 144 -18.38 74.23 -8.05
C CYS A 144 -17.21 73.39 -7.52
N LYS A 145 -16.76 73.64 -6.29
CA LYS A 145 -15.72 72.83 -5.64
C LYS A 145 -16.15 71.37 -5.48
N LYS A 146 -17.36 71.14 -4.94
CA LYS A 146 -17.87 69.77 -4.73
C LYS A 146 -18.08 69.00 -6.03
N TYR A 147 -18.51 69.69 -7.09
CA TYR A 147 -18.63 69.08 -8.41
C TYR A 147 -17.26 68.73 -9.02
N ALA A 148 -16.24 69.58 -8.81
CA ALA A 148 -14.88 69.29 -9.23
C ALA A 148 -14.30 68.07 -8.50
N ASP A 149 -14.49 67.98 -7.17
CA ASP A 149 -14.05 66.84 -6.34
C ASP A 149 -14.72 65.53 -6.81
N LEU A 150 -16.05 65.54 -7.04
CA LEU A 150 -16.79 64.38 -7.56
C LEU A 150 -16.34 63.95 -8.96
N LEU A 151 -16.02 64.92 -9.84
CA LEU A 151 -15.47 64.65 -11.16
C LEU A 151 -14.10 63.97 -11.08
N GLU A 152 -13.23 64.43 -10.17
CA GLU A 152 -11.92 63.83 -9.95
C GLU A 152 -12.03 62.42 -9.38
N GLU A 153 -12.91 62.21 -8.40
CA GLU A 153 -13.19 60.90 -7.81
C GLU A 153 -13.78 59.93 -8.85
N SER A 154 -14.73 60.37 -9.69
CA SER A 154 -15.26 59.57 -10.80
C SER A 154 -14.16 59.16 -11.79
N ARG A 155 -13.22 60.06 -12.11
CA ARG A 155 -12.06 59.74 -12.97
C ARG A 155 -11.14 58.72 -12.32
N ASN A 156 -10.90 58.82 -11.01
CA ASN A 156 -10.04 57.89 -10.27
C ASN A 156 -10.67 56.50 -10.15
N VAL A 157 -11.97 56.41 -9.83
CA VAL A 157 -12.71 55.15 -9.83
C VAL A 157 -12.70 54.52 -11.23
N GLN A 158 -12.87 55.30 -12.29
CA GLN A 158 -12.82 54.78 -13.67
C GLN A 158 -11.43 54.25 -14.05
N LYS A 159 -10.33 54.87 -13.57
CA LYS A 159 -8.97 54.34 -13.73
C LYS A 159 -8.81 53.01 -12.97
N GLN A 160 -9.27 52.95 -11.72
CA GLN A 160 -9.20 51.73 -10.90
C GLN A 160 -10.02 50.58 -11.50
N MET A 161 -11.22 50.87 -12.00
CA MET A 161 -12.08 49.91 -12.70
C MET A 161 -11.36 49.28 -13.89
N LYS A 162 -10.66 50.08 -14.71
CA LYS A 162 -9.89 49.56 -15.86
C LYS A 162 -8.72 48.67 -15.42
N ILE A 163 -8.04 49.00 -14.33
CA ILE A 163 -6.95 48.18 -13.77
C ILE A 163 -7.50 46.84 -13.28
N LEU A 164 -8.61 46.87 -12.52
CA LEU A 164 -9.25 45.67 -12.01
C LEU A 164 -9.80 44.80 -13.13
N GLN A 165 -10.38 45.38 -14.19
CA GLN A 165 -10.81 44.64 -15.38
C GLN A 165 -9.65 43.89 -16.06
N LYS A 166 -8.47 44.53 -16.18
CA LYS A 166 -7.27 43.87 -16.72
C LYS A 166 -6.81 42.71 -15.84
N LYS A 167 -6.78 42.92 -14.51
CA LYS A 167 -6.45 41.86 -13.54
C LYS A 167 -7.45 40.70 -13.60
N GLN A 168 -8.74 40.98 -13.70
CA GLN A 168 -9.79 39.97 -13.83
C GLN A 168 -9.59 39.13 -15.10
N ALA A 169 -9.31 39.78 -16.24
CA ALA A 169 -9.03 39.06 -17.49
C ALA A 169 -7.81 38.14 -17.38
N GLN A 170 -6.75 38.59 -16.69
CA GLN A 170 -5.56 37.77 -16.45
C GLN A 170 -5.86 36.55 -15.56
N VAL A 171 -6.56 36.75 -14.44
CA VAL A 171 -6.95 35.65 -13.53
C VAL A 171 -7.84 34.64 -14.23
N VAL A 172 -8.74 35.07 -15.12
CA VAL A 172 -9.58 34.16 -15.92
C VAL A 172 -8.74 33.29 -16.85
N LYS A 173 -7.70 33.86 -17.50
CA LYS A 173 -6.78 33.08 -18.34
C LYS A 173 -6.00 32.05 -17.53
N GLU A 174 -5.47 32.45 -16.37
CA GLU A 174 -4.76 31.55 -15.46
C GLU A 174 -5.65 30.42 -14.95
N LYS A 175 -6.91 30.73 -14.59
CA LYS A 175 -7.91 29.73 -14.19
C LYS A 175 -8.11 28.67 -15.28
N VAL A 176 -8.32 29.07 -16.53
CA VAL A 176 -8.52 28.14 -17.65
C VAL A 176 -7.26 27.29 -17.89
N HIS A 177 -6.08 27.90 -17.82
CA HIS A 177 -4.82 27.18 -17.95
C HIS A 177 -4.65 26.11 -16.86
N LEU A 178 -4.86 26.49 -15.59
CA LEU A 178 -4.77 25.57 -14.46
C LEU A 178 -5.81 24.45 -14.53
N GLN A 179 -7.03 24.74 -15.02
CA GLN A 179 -8.04 23.70 -15.24
C GLN A 179 -7.60 22.67 -16.28
N SER A 180 -6.97 23.10 -17.37
CA SER A 180 -6.39 22.19 -18.36
C SER A 180 -5.27 21.32 -17.77
N GLU A 181 -4.35 21.92 -17.02
CA GLU A 181 -3.26 21.19 -16.38
C GLU A 181 -3.79 20.19 -15.33
N HIS A 182 -4.82 20.58 -14.57
CA HIS A 182 -5.50 19.69 -13.63
C HIS A 182 -6.13 18.48 -14.35
N GLY A 183 -6.77 18.70 -15.50
CA GLY A 183 -7.31 17.61 -16.33
C GLY A 183 -6.24 16.61 -16.78
N LYS A 184 -5.08 17.11 -17.25
CA LYS A 184 -3.94 16.25 -17.63
C LYS A 184 -3.42 15.46 -16.43
N ALA A 185 -3.32 16.08 -15.26
CA ALA A 185 -2.86 15.43 -14.04
C ALA A 185 -3.82 14.30 -13.59
N ILE A 186 -5.14 14.50 -13.71
CA ILE A 186 -6.14 13.46 -13.43
C ILE A 186 -5.93 12.25 -14.33
N LEU A 187 -5.77 12.45 -15.63
CA LEU A 187 -5.56 11.36 -16.59
C LEU A 187 -4.26 10.60 -16.31
N ALA A 188 -3.17 11.32 -16.02
CA ALA A 188 -1.90 10.72 -15.65
C ALA A 188 -2.03 9.87 -14.37
N ARG A 189 -2.73 10.39 -13.35
CA ARG A 189 -3.01 9.65 -12.11
C ARG A 189 -3.78 8.36 -12.40
N SER A 190 -4.88 8.43 -13.16
CA SER A 190 -5.69 7.25 -13.51
C SER A 190 -4.88 6.17 -14.24
N LYS A 191 -3.98 6.58 -15.15
CA LYS A 191 -3.07 5.65 -15.84
C LYS A 191 -2.10 4.96 -14.88
N LEU A 192 -1.47 5.73 -13.99
CA LEU A 192 -0.56 5.18 -12.98
C LEU A 192 -1.27 4.22 -12.03
N GLU A 193 -2.50 4.53 -11.61
CA GLU A 193 -3.26 3.63 -10.76
C GLU A 193 -3.58 2.29 -11.45
N SER A 194 -3.90 2.30 -12.75
CA SER A 194 -4.12 1.06 -13.51
C SER A 194 -2.86 0.21 -13.56
N LEU A 195 -1.72 0.83 -13.89
CA LEU A 195 -0.42 0.16 -13.96
C LEU A 195 -0.02 -0.43 -12.59
N CYS A 196 -0.24 0.30 -11.50
CA CYS A 196 0.01 -0.21 -10.15
C CYS A 196 -0.87 -1.42 -9.83
N ARG A 197 -2.15 -1.41 -10.21
CA ARG A 197 -3.06 -2.54 -10.03
C ARG A 197 -2.63 -3.76 -10.84
N GLU A 198 -2.23 -3.57 -12.09
CA GLU A 198 -1.72 -4.64 -12.95
C GLU A 198 -0.42 -5.24 -12.41
N LEU A 199 0.54 -4.40 -12.01
CA LEU A 199 1.80 -4.83 -11.43
C LEU A 199 1.59 -5.62 -10.13
N GLN A 200 0.64 -5.21 -9.29
CA GLN A 200 0.26 -5.95 -8.09
C GLN A 200 -0.32 -7.33 -8.41
N ARG A 201 -1.17 -7.43 -9.44
CA ARG A 201 -1.71 -8.73 -9.89
C ARG A 201 -0.60 -9.64 -10.41
N HIS A 202 0.28 -9.13 -11.29
CA HIS A 202 1.41 -9.91 -11.80
C HIS A 202 2.34 -10.41 -10.70
N ASN A 203 2.69 -9.55 -9.73
CA ASN A 203 3.53 -9.96 -8.60
C ASN A 203 2.85 -11.04 -7.73
N LYS A 204 1.53 -10.95 -7.54
CA LYS A 204 0.78 -11.98 -6.82
C LYS A 204 0.84 -13.32 -7.57
N THR A 205 0.57 -13.33 -8.87
CA THR A 205 0.62 -14.54 -9.70
C THR A 205 2.03 -15.13 -9.72
N LEU A 206 3.07 -14.32 -9.93
CA LEU A 206 4.47 -14.78 -9.89
C LEU A 206 4.84 -15.41 -8.54
N LYS A 207 4.35 -14.84 -7.43
CA LYS A 207 4.57 -15.42 -6.11
C LYS A 207 3.89 -16.79 -5.96
N GLU A 208 2.65 -16.91 -6.44
CA GLU A 208 1.89 -18.16 -6.43
C GLU A 208 2.55 -19.24 -7.30
N ASP A 209 3.01 -18.89 -8.50
CA ASP A 209 3.71 -19.79 -9.42
C ASP A 209 5.05 -20.25 -8.86
N ASN A 210 5.84 -19.32 -8.28
CA ASN A 210 7.10 -19.68 -7.63
C ASN A 210 6.89 -20.63 -6.44
N MET A 211 5.86 -20.39 -5.62
CA MET A 211 5.51 -21.32 -4.54
C MET A 211 5.05 -22.67 -5.06
N ARG A 212 4.29 -22.71 -6.16
CA ARG A 212 3.85 -23.95 -6.80
C ARG A 212 5.05 -24.74 -7.33
N GLN A 213 5.94 -24.10 -8.08
CA GLN A 213 7.15 -24.72 -8.59
C GLN A 213 8.04 -25.26 -7.47
N ALA A 214 8.22 -24.49 -6.39
CA ALA A 214 9.01 -24.96 -5.24
C ALA A 214 8.46 -26.26 -4.65
N ARG A 215 7.13 -26.37 -4.51
CA ARG A 215 6.46 -27.60 -4.04
C ARG A 215 6.64 -28.76 -5.02
N GLU A 216 6.47 -28.51 -6.32
CA GLU A 216 6.67 -29.54 -7.35
C GLU A 216 8.11 -30.07 -7.37
N TYR A 217 9.10 -29.18 -7.25
CA TYR A 217 10.51 -29.60 -7.15
C TYR A 217 10.78 -30.38 -5.87
N GLU A 218 10.19 -29.98 -4.75
CA GLU A 218 10.34 -30.70 -3.49
C GLU A 218 9.74 -32.10 -3.56
N GLU A 219 8.54 -32.25 -4.14
CA GLU A 219 7.91 -33.56 -4.32
C GLU A 219 8.71 -34.45 -5.26
N LYS A 220 9.16 -33.95 -6.41
CA LYS A 220 10.05 -34.72 -7.31
C LYS A 220 11.33 -35.18 -6.61
N ARG A 221 11.89 -34.35 -5.73
CA ARG A 221 13.08 -34.71 -4.93
C ARG A 221 12.76 -35.82 -3.92
N LYS A 222 11.59 -35.77 -3.26
CA LYS A 222 11.13 -36.82 -2.34
C LYS A 222 10.89 -38.13 -3.09
N GLU A 223 10.18 -38.09 -4.23
CA GLU A 223 9.94 -39.23 -5.10
C GLU A 223 11.26 -39.87 -5.57
N GLY A 224 12.21 -39.06 -6.05
CA GLY A 224 13.53 -39.56 -6.47
C GLY A 224 14.32 -40.20 -5.33
N THR A 225 14.25 -39.61 -4.13
CA THR A 225 14.91 -40.16 -2.94
C THR A 225 14.26 -41.47 -2.49
N ALA A 226 12.93 -41.53 -2.49
CA ALA A 226 12.17 -42.73 -2.16
C ALA A 226 12.45 -43.86 -3.14
N HIS A 227 12.47 -43.57 -4.45
CA HIS A 227 12.82 -44.54 -5.48
C HIS A 227 14.23 -45.10 -5.25
N PHE A 228 15.22 -44.23 -5.02
CA PHE A 228 16.59 -44.67 -4.77
C PHE A 228 16.69 -45.54 -3.51
N GLN A 229 15.98 -45.18 -2.44
CA GLN A 229 15.94 -45.97 -1.21
C GLN A 229 15.29 -47.34 -1.44
N ILE A 230 14.21 -47.41 -2.21
CA ILE A 230 13.57 -48.68 -2.59
C ILE A 230 14.56 -49.56 -3.35
N THR A 231 15.24 -49.01 -4.35
CA THR A 231 16.22 -49.76 -5.15
C THR A 231 17.38 -50.28 -4.30
N LEU A 232 17.89 -49.48 -3.36
CA LEU A 232 18.94 -49.92 -2.44
C LEU A 232 18.47 -51.09 -1.55
N ASN A 233 17.25 -51.00 -1.03
CA ASN A 233 16.67 -52.07 -0.21
C ASN A 233 16.47 -53.36 -1.02
N GLU A 234 16.09 -53.26 -2.30
CA GLU A 234 15.97 -54.41 -3.20
C GLU A 234 17.34 -55.06 -3.47
N ILE A 235 18.37 -54.27 -3.76
CA ILE A 235 19.74 -54.79 -3.96
C ILE A 235 20.24 -55.46 -2.68
N GLN A 236 20.02 -54.84 -1.51
CA GLN A 236 20.38 -55.41 -0.22
C GLN A 236 19.70 -56.77 0.00
N ALA A 237 18.39 -56.86 -0.28
CA ALA A 237 17.65 -58.12 -0.16
C ALA A 237 18.17 -59.20 -1.14
N GLN A 238 18.56 -58.82 -2.35
CA GLN A 238 19.18 -59.74 -3.31
C GLN A 238 20.55 -60.25 -2.85
N LEU A 239 21.38 -59.37 -2.27
CA LEU A 239 22.68 -59.77 -1.70
C LEU A 239 22.49 -60.78 -0.56
N GLU A 240 21.55 -60.51 0.35
CA GLU A 240 21.23 -61.42 1.46
C GLU A 240 20.71 -62.77 0.96
N GLN A 241 19.83 -62.78 -0.04
CA GLN A 241 19.36 -64.02 -0.67
C GLN A 241 20.50 -64.82 -1.30
N HIS A 242 21.42 -64.15 -2.00
CA HIS A 242 22.58 -64.79 -2.61
C HIS A 242 23.54 -65.37 -1.56
N ASP A 243 23.77 -64.65 -0.45
CA ASP A 243 24.58 -65.13 0.66
C ASP A 243 23.98 -66.36 1.35
N MET A 244 22.66 -66.35 1.56
CA MET A 244 21.93 -67.53 2.06
C MET A 244 22.05 -68.73 1.10
N HIS A 245 21.92 -68.50 -0.20
CA HIS A 245 22.07 -69.55 -1.21
C HIS A 245 23.49 -70.13 -1.22
N ASN A 246 24.51 -69.28 -1.19
CA ASN A 246 25.91 -69.70 -1.13
C ASN A 246 26.24 -70.46 0.16
N ALA A 247 25.69 -70.03 1.30
CA ALA A 247 25.84 -70.76 2.57
C ALA A 247 25.24 -72.17 2.45
N LYS A 248 24.07 -72.32 1.82
CA LYS A 248 23.45 -73.61 1.55
C LYS A 248 24.31 -74.49 0.64
N LEU A 249 24.83 -73.96 -0.46
CA LEU A 249 25.72 -74.71 -1.35
C LEU A 249 27.01 -75.14 -0.65
N ARG A 250 27.59 -74.29 0.21
CA ARG A 250 28.76 -74.66 1.03
C ARG A 250 28.43 -75.80 1.98
N GLN A 251 27.27 -75.76 2.62
CA GLN A 251 26.79 -76.83 3.50
C GLN A 251 26.61 -78.15 2.74
N GLU A 252 25.95 -78.11 1.58
CA GLU A 252 25.77 -79.28 0.71
C GLU A 252 27.12 -79.85 0.24
N ASN A 253 28.09 -79.00 -0.12
CA ASN A 253 29.44 -79.43 -0.50
C ASN A 253 30.19 -80.10 0.65
N ILE A 254 30.05 -79.61 1.89
CA ILE A 254 30.62 -80.24 3.09
C ILE A 254 30.00 -81.64 3.28
N GLU A 255 28.67 -81.75 3.24
CA GLU A 255 27.96 -83.03 3.39
C GLU A 255 28.34 -84.05 2.32
N LEU A 256 28.48 -83.62 1.06
CA LEU A 256 28.95 -84.47 -0.03
C LEU A 256 30.41 -84.92 0.19
N GLY A 257 31.28 -84.01 0.64
CA GLY A 257 32.66 -84.34 1.00
C GLY A 257 32.74 -85.39 2.12
N GLU A 258 31.92 -85.26 3.16
CA GLU A 258 31.81 -86.25 4.24
C GLU A 258 31.32 -87.61 3.74
N LYS A 259 30.33 -87.64 2.83
CA LYS A 259 29.84 -88.88 2.21
C LYS A 259 30.92 -89.55 1.38
N LEU A 260 31.66 -88.80 0.57
CA LEU A 260 32.78 -89.32 -0.22
C LEU A 260 33.89 -89.88 0.69
N LYS A 261 34.23 -89.17 1.76
CA LYS A 261 35.22 -89.63 2.74
C LYS A 261 34.80 -90.97 3.37
N LYS A 262 33.55 -91.09 3.82
CA LYS A 262 33.00 -92.34 4.35
C LYS A 262 33.06 -93.48 3.34
N LEU A 263 32.77 -93.20 2.06
CA LEU A 263 32.85 -94.19 1.00
C LEU A 263 34.31 -94.68 0.80
N ILE A 264 35.27 -93.75 0.74
CA ILE A 264 36.70 -94.08 0.63
C ILE A 264 37.15 -94.95 1.81
N GLU A 265 36.78 -94.58 3.05
CA GLU A 265 37.08 -95.35 4.26
C GLU A 265 36.50 -96.77 4.20
N GLN A 266 35.25 -96.92 3.71
CA GLN A 266 34.64 -98.23 3.50
C GLN A 266 35.37 -99.06 2.44
N TYR A 267 35.81 -98.45 1.34
CA TYR A 267 36.58 -99.14 0.31
C TYR A 267 37.96 -99.57 0.82
N ALA A 268 38.67 -98.71 1.54
CA ALA A 268 39.97 -99.04 2.12
C ALA A 268 39.86 -100.23 3.09
N LEU A 269 38.85 -100.22 3.97
CA LEU A 269 38.58 -101.35 4.87
C LEU A 269 38.29 -102.64 4.11
N ARG A 270 37.53 -102.57 3.01
CA ARG A 270 37.23 -103.73 2.17
C ARG A 270 38.48 -104.27 1.46
N GLU A 271 39.36 -103.38 1.01
CA GLU A 271 40.63 -103.74 0.38
C GLU A 271 41.59 -104.40 1.39
N GLU A 272 41.68 -103.89 2.62
CA GLU A 272 42.41 -104.52 3.73
C GLU A 272 41.90 -105.94 4.03
N VAL A 273 40.57 -106.13 4.08
CA VAL A 273 39.97 -107.47 4.29
C VAL A 273 40.32 -108.41 3.15
N LEU A 274 40.29 -107.94 1.90
CA LEU A 274 40.67 -108.75 0.75
C LEU A 274 42.16 -109.10 0.77
N THR A 275 43.04 -108.20 1.18
CA THR A 275 44.48 -108.48 1.31
C THR A 275 44.82 -109.43 2.46
N LEU A 276 43.97 -109.53 3.49
CA LEU A 276 44.12 -110.50 4.59
C LEU A 276 43.57 -111.90 4.25
N CYS A 277 42.75 -112.03 3.21
CA CYS A 277 42.09 -113.29 2.82
C CYS A 277 42.80 -114.06 1.69
N PHE A 278 43.90 -113.54 1.13
CA PHE A 278 44.76 -114.19 0.14
C PHE A 278 46.21 -114.24 0.66
#